data_AF-A0A2K3K1I7-F1
#
_entry.id   AF-A0A2K3K1I7-F1
#
_cell.length_a   1.000
_cell.length_b   1.000
_cell.length_c   1.000
_cell.angle_alpha   90.00
_cell.angle_beta   90.00
_cell.angle_gamma   90.00
#
_symmetry.space_group_name_H-M   'P 1'
#
loop_
_entity.id
_entity.type
_entity.pdbx_description
1 polymer ?
#
loop_
_entity_poly.entity_id
_entity_poly.type
_entity_poly.pdbx_seq_one_letter_code
_entity_poly.pdbx_strand_id
1 'polypeptide(L)' 'MQEEMVEPAVNGAKNVIIAAAEANVRRVVFTSSIGAVYMDPKRSVDVEVDESCWSDLEFCKNTK' A
#
# COMPACT_ATOMS: atom_id res chain seq x y z
N MET A 1 -5.95 14.84 2.04
CA MET A 1 -5.55 13.43 1.82
C MET A 1 -4.50 13.27 0.74
N GLN A 2 -4.71 13.73 -0.50
CA GLN A 2 -3.74 13.54 -1.59
C GLN A 2 -2.35 14.13 -1.25
N GLU A 3 -2.28 15.44 -1.00
CA GLU A 3 -1.02 16.15 -0.70
C GLU A 3 -0.47 15.86 0.71
N GLU A 4 -1.34 15.67 1.71
CA GLU A 4 -0.92 15.52 3.11
C GLU A 4 -0.61 14.06 3.52
N MET A 5 -1.10 13.06 2.77
CA MET A 5 -0.95 11.64 3.14
C MET A 5 -0.44 10.79 1.98
N VAL A 6 -1.10 10.83 0.82
CA VAL A 6 -0.77 9.94 -0.30
C VAL A 6 0.60 10.27 -0.88
N GLU A 7 0.83 11.53 -1.25
CA GLU A 7 2.10 11.96 -1.82
C GLU A 7 3.29 11.76 -0.86
N PRO A 8 3.20 12.14 0.43
CA PRO A 8 4.27 11.87 1.40
C PRO A 8 4.54 10.38 1.58
N ALA A 9 3.52 9.53 1.64
CA ALA A 9 3.69 8.09 1.79
C ALA A 9 4.39 7.47 0.56
N VAL A 10 3.95 7.83 -0.65
CA VAL A 10 4.53 7.33 -1.91
C VAL A 10 5.95 7.83 -2.10
N ASN A 11 6.16 9.15 -1.98
CA ASN A 11 7.48 9.75 -2.18
C ASN A 11 8.45 9.33 -1.08
N GLY A 12 8.01 9.26 0.18
CA GLY A 12 8.82 8.81 1.30
C GLY A 12 9.30 7.36 1.13
N ALA A 13 8.38 6.44 0.82
CA ALA A 13 8.74 5.04 0.57
C ALA A 13 9.71 4.91 -0.61
N LYS A 14 9.45 5.61 -1.72
CA LYS A 14 10.30 5.62 -2.91
C LYS A 14 11.72 6.13 -2.58
N ASN A 15 11.83 7.23 -1.85
CA ASN A 15 13.11 7.81 -1.48
C ASN A 15 13.95 6.86 -0.62
N VAL A 16 13.31 6.18 0.35
CA VAL A 16 14.00 5.20 1.20
C VAL A 16 14.48 3.99 0.40
N ILE A 17 13.66 3.48 -0.53
CA ILE A 17 14.04 2.34 -1.39
C ILE A 17 15.23 2.73 -2.29
N ILE A 18 15.21 3.92 -2.89
CA ILE A 18 16.32 4.44 -3.70
C ILE A 18 17.59 4.55 -2.86
N ALA A 19 17.52 5.19 -1.70
CA ALA A 19 18.67 5.35 -0.81
C ALA A 19 19.23 4.00 -0.34
N ALA A 20 18.36 3.03 -0.03
CA ALA A 20 18.79 1.69 0.35
C ALA A 20 19.51 0.96 -0.79
N ALA A 21 19.04 1.12 -2.03
CA ALA A 21 19.70 0.58 -3.22
C ALA A 21 21.08 1.20 -3.44
N GLU A 22 21.19 2.53 -3.36
CA GLU A 22 22.46 3.27 -3.49
C GLU A 22 23.47 2.87 -2.40
N ALA A 23 23.00 2.62 -1.19
CA ALA A 23 23.82 2.17 -0.06
C ALA A 23 24.14 0.65 -0.08
N ASN A 24 23.70 -0.10 -1.10
CA ASN A 24 23.84 -1.56 -1.18
C ASN A 24 23.28 -2.31 0.05
N VAL A 25 22.15 -1.84 0.59
CA VAL A 25 21.47 -2.50 1.70
C VAL A 25 20.97 -3.89 1.25
N ARG A 26 21.28 -4.92 2.06
CA ARG A 26 20.93 -6.31 1.72
C ARG A 26 19.43 -6.56 1.60
N ARG A 27 18.60 -5.91 2.43
CA ARG A 27 17.15 -6.13 2.49
C ARG A 27 16.44 -4.92 3.09
N VAL A 28 15.33 -4.52 2.48
CA VAL A 28 14.37 -3.56 3.02
C VAL A 28 13.09 -4.31 3.41
N VAL A 29 12.49 -3.94 4.54
CA VAL A 29 11.16 -4.41 4.96
C VAL A 29 10.25 -3.19 4.99
N PHE A 30 9.21 -3.19 4.17
CA PHE A 30 8.24 -2.09 4.10
C PHE A 30 6.99 -2.45 4.91
N THR A 31 6.69 -1.63 5.91
CA THR A 31 5.46 -1.78 6.70
C THR A 31 4.29 -1.19 5.93
N SER A 32 3.58 -2.07 5.21
CA SER A 32 2.27 -1.75 4.63
C SER A 32 1.16 -1.86 5.69
N SER A 33 -0.10 -1.92 5.26
CA SER A 33 -1.25 -2.13 6.13
C SER A 33 -2.30 -3.04 5.49
N ILE A 34 -3.20 -3.60 6.32
CA ILE A 34 -4.37 -4.37 5.84
C ILE A 34 -5.30 -3.52 4.95
N GLY A 35 -5.22 -2.18 5.05
CA GLY A 35 -5.98 -1.26 4.21
C GLY A 35 -5.63 -1.35 2.72
N ALA A 36 -4.46 -1.89 2.36
CA ALA A 36 -4.08 -2.14 0.97
C ALA A 36 -4.65 -3.47 0.40
N VAL A 37 -5.25 -4.31 1.26
CA VAL A 37 -5.70 -5.66 0.92
C VAL A 37 -7.22 -5.80 1.03
N TYR A 38 -7.83 -5.34 2.13
CA TYR A 38 -9.20 -5.72 2.51
C TYR A 38 -10.32 -4.87 1.86
N MET A 39 -10.03 -3.65 1.43
CA MET A 39 -11.04 -2.64 1.07
C MET A 39 -11.52 -2.81 -0.38
N ASP A 40 -12.22 -3.91 -0.67
CA ASP A 40 -12.76 -4.22 -1.99
C ASP A 40 -14.24 -4.67 -1.91
N PRO A 41 -15.20 -3.83 -2.34
CA PRO A 41 -16.63 -4.14 -2.26
C PRO A 41 -17.06 -5.21 -3.27
N LYS A 42 -16.21 -5.54 -4.25
CA LYS A 42 -16.49 -6.56 -5.28
C LYS A 42 -16.06 -7.95 -4.83
N ARG A 43 -15.31 -8.05 -3.73
CA ARG A 43 -14.85 -9.32 -3.19
C ARG A 43 -16.03 -10.11 -2.61
N SER A 44 -16.14 -11.37 -3.03
CA SER A 44 -17.13 -12.29 -2.45
C SER A 44 -16.80 -12.57 -0.98
N VAL A 45 -17.84 -12.70 -0.15
CA VAL A 45 -17.71 -13.02 1.29
C VAL A 45 -17.15 -14.41 1.54
N ASP A 46 -17.24 -15.30 0.55
CA ASP A 46 -16.76 -16.68 0.62
C ASP A 46 -15.28 -16.83 0.20
N VAL A 47 -14.65 -15.75 -0.26
CA VAL A 47 -13.25 -15.78 -0.69
C VAL A 47 -12.35 -15.52 0.50
N GLU A 48 -11.44 -16.45 0.78
CA GLU A 48 -10.37 -16.26 1.75
C GLU A 48 -9.44 -15.14 1.28
N VAL A 49 -9.12 -14.21 2.19
CA VAL A 49 -8.21 -13.10 1.91
C VAL A 49 -6.78 -13.56 2.12
N ASP A 50 -5.97 -13.46 1.07
CA ASP A 50 -4.54 -13.82 1.06
C ASP A 50 -3.66 -12.65 0.57
N GLU A 51 -2.36 -12.90 0.43
CA GLU A 51 -1.38 -11.89 0.00
C GLU A 51 -1.50 -11.48 -1.49
N SER A 52 -2.36 -12.15 -2.27
CA SER A 52 -2.64 -11.78 -3.66
C SER A 52 -3.77 -10.74 -3.78
N CYS A 53 -4.53 -10.55 -2.70
CA CYS A 53 -5.67 -9.64 -2.66
C CYS A 53 -5.24 -8.16 -2.60
N TRP A 54 -5.99 -7.29 -3.29
CA TRP A 54 -5.80 -5.84 -3.27
C TRP A 54 -7.10 -5.10 -3.01
N SER A 55 -7.01 -3.96 -2.34
CA SER A 55 -8.13 -3.03 -2.18
C SER A 55 -8.50 -2.35 -3.51
N ASP A 56 -9.78 -2.07 -3.71
CA ASP A 56 -10.27 -1.28 -4.82
C ASP A 56 -9.95 0.20 -4.58
N LEU A 57 -9.12 0.78 -5.44
CA LEU A 57 -8.62 2.15 -5.26
C LEU A 57 -9.74 3.19 -5.27
N GLU A 58 -10.73 3.03 -6.15
CA GLU A 58 -11.83 3.99 -6.25
C GLU A 58 -12.74 3.89 -5.02
N PHE A 59 -12.97 2.70 -4.51
CA PHE A 59 -13.67 2.51 -3.24
C PHE A 59 -12.92 3.17 -2.08
N CYS A 60 -11.59 2.96 -1.97
CA CYS A 60 -10.77 3.59 -0.94
C CYS A 60 -10.81 5.12 -0.97
N LYS A 61 -10.74 5.74 -2.16
CA LYS A 61 -10.80 7.22 -2.29
C LYS A 61 -12.14 7.79 -1.83
N ASN A 62 -13.21 7.02 -2.00
CA ASN A 62 -14.58 7.45 -1.68
C ASN A 62 -15.02 7.06 -0.26
N THR A 63 -14.21 6.27 0.44
CA THR A 63 -14.46 5.88 1.85
C THR A 63 -13.74 6.87 2.76
N LYS A 64 -14.45 7.43 3.73
CA LYS A 64 -13.89 8.35 4.75
C LYS A 64 -13.35 7.58 5.95
#